data_AF-A0A6B2TN52-F1
#
_entry.id   AF-A0A6B2TN52-F1
#
_cell.length_a   1.000
_cell.length_b   1.000
_cell.length_c   1.000
_cell.angle_alpha   90.00
_cell.angle_beta   90.00
_cell.angle_gamma   90.00
#
_symmetry.space_group_name_H-M   'P 1'
#
loop_
_entity.id
_entity.type
_entity.pdbx_description
1 polymer ?
#
loop_
_entity_poly.entity_id
_entity_poly.type
_entity_poly.pdbx_seq_one_letter_code
_entity_poly.pdbx_strand_id
1 'polypeptide(L)' 'MVETLLDKGVVVTGGGGGIGAALARRFAAEGARVVVNDLDGTKAKAVADEI' A
#
# COMPACT_ATOMS: atom_id res chain seq x y z
N MET A 1 -10.57 -10.67 -12.13
CA MET A 1 -9.58 -9.67 -11.67
C MET A 1 -8.22 -10.10 -12.21
N VAL A 2 -7.38 -9.16 -12.64
CA VAL A 2 -6.04 -9.49 -13.13
C VAL A 2 -5.06 -9.18 -12.00
N GLU A 3 -4.39 -10.20 -11.48
CA GLU A 3 -3.39 -10.08 -10.40
C GLU A 3 -2.01 -9.83 -11.03
N THR A 4 -1.84 -8.63 -11.60
CA THR A 4 -0.63 -8.23 -12.33
C THR A 4 0.64 -8.19 -11.47
N LEU A 5 0.49 -8.12 -10.14
CA LEU A 5 1.59 -7.94 -9.19
C LEU A 5 1.68 -9.05 -8.14
N LEU A 6 1.10 -10.22 -8.43
CA LEU A 6 1.11 -11.36 -7.50
C LEU A 6 2.53 -11.64 -6.95
N ASP A 7 2.63 -11.69 -5.62
CA ASP A 7 3.83 -11.94 -4.81
C ASP A 7 4.97 -10.90 -4.94
N LYS A 8 4.78 -9.85 -5.74
CA LYS A 8 5.77 -8.76 -5.86
C LYS A 8 5.78 -7.90 -4.60
N GLY A 9 6.97 -7.50 -4.18
CA GLY A 9 7.14 -6.52 -3.10
C GLY A 9 7.04 -5.10 -3.65
N VAL A 10 6.19 -4.27 -3.04
CA VAL A 10 6.02 -2.85 -3.41
C VAL A 10 6.17 -1.99 -2.16
N VAL A 11 7.00 -0.95 -2.24
CA VAL A 11 7.14 0.04 -1.18
C VAL A 11 6.50 1.34 -1.63
N VAL A 12 5.52 1.84 -0.88
CA VAL A 12 4.87 3.12 -1.14
C VAL A 12 5.32 4.12 -0.09
N THR A 13 6.07 5.15 -0.52
CA THR A 13 6.47 6.27 0.33
C THR A 13 5.39 7.35 0.34
N GLY A 14 5.20 8.05 1.47
CA GLY A 14 4.05 8.94 1.65
C GLY A 14 2.72 8.17 1.65
N GLY A 15 2.75 6.90 2.07
CA GLY A 15 1.62 5.97 1.96
C GLY A 15 0.49 6.22 2.96
N GLY A 16 0.66 7.11 3.93
CA GLY A 16 -0.32 7.37 4.99
C GLY A 16 -1.53 8.20 4.55
N GLY A 17 -1.56 8.71 3.31
CA GLY A 17 -2.70 9.49 2.82
C GLY A 17 -2.67 9.77 1.32
N GLY A 18 -3.70 10.47 0.84
CA GLY A 18 -3.80 10.95 -0.55
C GLY A 18 -3.51 9.88 -1.60
N ILE A 19 -2.64 10.22 -2.55
CA ILE A 19 -2.25 9.34 -3.65
C ILE A 19 -1.49 8.11 -3.15
N GLY A 20 -0.62 8.25 -2.15
CA GLY A 20 0.13 7.12 -1.59
C GLY A 20 -0.80 6.04 -1.04
N ALA A 21 -1.80 6.43 -0.24
CA ALA A 21 -2.78 5.48 0.28
C ALA A 21 -3.64 4.85 -0.82
N ALA A 22 -3.99 5.60 -1.87
CA ALA A 22 -4.73 5.05 -3.02
C ALA A 22 -3.90 4.02 -3.79
N LEU A 23 -2.61 4.29 -4.00
CA LEU A 23 -1.68 3.37 -4.66
C LEU A 23 -1.44 2.11 -3.83
N ALA A 24 -1.26 2.24 -2.51
CA ALA A 24 -1.08 1.08 -1.62
C ALA A 24 -2.26 0.09 -1.74
N ARG A 25 -3.50 0.59 -1.65
CA ARG A 25 -4.72 -0.23 -1.84
C ARG A 25 -4.80 -0.85 -3.23
N ARG A 26 -4.46 -0.08 -4.27
CA ARG A 26 -4.49 -0.58 -5.64
C ARG A 26 -3.47 -1.70 -5.86
N PHE A 27 -2.25 -1.57 -5.36
CA PHE A 27 -1.22 -2.60 -5.50
C PHE A 27 -1.54 -3.85 -4.70
N ALA A 28 -2.08 -3.71 -3.48
CA ALA A 28 -2.55 -4.86 -2.70
C ALA A 28 -3.68 -5.62 -3.43
N ALA A 29 -4.64 -4.90 -4.01
CA ALA A 29 -5.71 -5.49 -4.83
C ALA A 29 -5.20 -6.19 -6.10
N GLU A 30 -3.98 -5.88 -6.55
CA GLU A 30 -3.30 -6.57 -7.67
C GLU A 30 -2.42 -7.75 -7.22
N GLY A 31 -2.44 -8.11 -5.93
CA GLY A 31 -1.74 -9.27 -5.35
C GLY A 31 -0.33 -8.96 -4.81
N ALA A 32 0.04 -7.68 -4.71
CA ALA A 32 1.34 -7.30 -4.19
C ALA A 32 1.42 -7.43 -2.66
N ARG A 33 2.62 -7.69 -2.15
CA ARG A 33 2.99 -7.49 -0.75
C ARG A 33 3.44 -6.05 -0.58
N VAL A 34 2.62 -5.23 0.09
CA VAL A 34 2.81 -3.78 0.15
C VAL A 34 3.41 -3.37 1.49
N VAL A 35 4.45 -2.54 1.44
CA VAL A 35 4.95 -1.77 2.58
C VAL A 35 4.41 -0.35 2.46
N VAL A 36 3.66 0.09 3.47
CA VAL A 36 3.20 1.48 3.60
C VAL A 36 4.22 2.23 4.45
N ASN A 37 4.97 3.15 3.84
CA ASN A 37 5.94 3.98 4.52
C ASN A 37 5.46 5.44 4.55
N ASP A 38 5.37 6.02 5.74
CA ASP A 38 5.05 7.43 5.93
C ASP A 38 5.87 7.99 7.10
N LEU A 39 5.99 9.31 7.17
CA LEU A 39 6.57 9.99 8.33
C LEU A 39 5.66 9.83 9.56
N ASP A 40 4.35 9.82 9.35
CA ASP A 40 3.37 9.54 10.40
C ASP A 40 3.07 8.04 10.46
N GLY A 41 3.69 7.35 11.41
CA GLY A 41 3.51 5.91 11.60
C GLY A 41 2.08 5.49 11.94
N THR A 42 1.27 6.37 12.55
CA THR A 42 -0.14 6.06 12.85
C THR A 42 -0.95 6.03 11.56
N LYS A 43 -0.73 6.99 10.66
CA LYS A 43 -1.36 7.01 9.34
C LYS A 43 -0.91 5.85 8.47
N ALA A 44 0.39 5.54 8.48
CA ALA A 44 0.92 4.39 7.75
C ALA A 44 0.26 3.08 8.23
N LYS A 45 0.18 2.89 9.56
CA LYS A 45 -0.49 1.72 10.15
C LYS A 45 -1.97 1.65 9.78
N ALA A 46 -2.69 2.77 9.84
CA ALA A 46 -4.12 2.79 9.49
C ALA A 46 -4.36 2.29 8.05
N VAL A 47 -3.56 2.74 7.08
CA VAL A 47 -3.66 2.27 5.69
C VAL A 47 -3.20 0.81 5.54
N ALA A 48 -2.14 0.40 6.25
CA ALA A 48 -1.66 -0.98 6.20
C ALA A 48 -2.67 -1.99 6.78
N ASP A 49 -3.43 -1.60 7.81
CA ASP A 49 -4.47 -2.45 8.41
C ASP A 49 -5.71 -2.63 7.48
N GLU A 50 -5.82 -1.85 6.40
CA GLU A 50 -6.90 -1.94 5.41
C GLU A 50 -6.60 -2.89 4.23
N ILE A 51 -5.35 -3.35 4.07
CA ILE A 51 -4.87 -4.05 2.85
C ILE A 51 -4.20 -5.39 3.13
#